data_AF-A0A7W8BCC5-F1
#
_entry.id   AF-A0A7W8BCC5-F1
#
_cell.length_a   1.000
_cell.length_b   1.000
_cell.length_c   1.000
_cell.angle_alpha   90.00
_cell.angle_beta   90.00
_cell.angle_gamma   90.00
#
_symmetry.space_group_name_H-M   'P 1'
#
loop_
_entity.id
_entity.type
_entity.pdbx_description
1 polymer ?
#
loop_
_entity_poly.entity_id
_entity_poly.type
_entity_poly.pdbx_seq_one_letter_code
_entity_poly.pdbx_strand_id
1 'polypeptide(L)'
;MGPWWHGFFSYLASGPPGPRLRRLLALSRAGVVRFVGADMTVTADHERGLFRAHSASVPGRYTEAAALVEARLPAPTVDRSADPLLRALRAEAGATPAGLLAVDPDDGRVLDPTGRPHPRLFALGPHTDARASGAFARPGTNAPAFRQNDATARAALLALRALPVRAAPGG
;
A
#
# COMPACT_ATOMS: atom_id res chain seq x y z
N MET A 1 10.99 -1.45 16.33
CA MET A 1 12.16 -1.50 15.42
C MET A 1 11.98 -0.42 14.36
N GLY A 2 12.86 0.58 14.31
CA GLY A 2 12.70 1.74 13.42
C GLY A 2 13.07 1.47 11.95
N PRO A 3 13.03 2.51 11.09
CA PRO A 3 13.29 2.40 9.65
C PRO A 3 14.64 1.76 9.30
N TRP A 4 15.68 1.97 10.13
CA TRP A 4 17.01 1.40 9.92
C TRP A 4 17.01 -0.14 9.91
N TRP A 5 16.24 -0.77 10.79
CA TRP A 5 16.17 -2.23 10.90
C TRP A 5 15.48 -2.83 9.67
N HIS A 6 14.41 -2.18 9.21
CA HIS A 6 13.70 -2.61 8.01
C HIS A 6 14.59 -2.52 6.76
N GLY A 7 15.38 -1.45 6.64
CA GLY A 7 16.37 -1.30 5.57
C GLY A 7 17.46 -2.38 5.61
N PHE A 8 18.04 -2.63 6.78
CA PHE A 8 19.06 -3.65 6.96
C PHE A 8 18.54 -5.07 6.69
N PHE A 9 17.40 -5.44 7.28
CA PHE A 9 16.73 -6.72 7.03
C PHE A 9 16.44 -6.90 5.54
N SER A 10 15.89 -5.87 4.89
CA SER A 10 15.57 -5.94 3.47
C SER A 10 16.83 -6.14 2.63
N TYR A 11 17.94 -5.49 2.95
CA TYR A 11 19.22 -5.74 2.26
C TYR A 11 19.69 -7.19 2.42
N LEU A 12 19.67 -7.72 3.65
CA LEU A 12 20.24 -9.04 3.97
C LEU A 12 19.36 -10.20 3.49
N ALA A 13 18.05 -10.10 3.68
CA ALA A 13 17.10 -11.20 3.51
C ALA A 13 16.18 -11.04 2.29
N SER A 14 16.07 -9.84 1.72
CA SER A 14 15.14 -9.52 0.64
C SER A 14 15.74 -8.62 -0.46
N GLY A 15 17.08 -8.50 -0.48
CA GLY A 15 17.79 -7.55 -1.32
C GLY A 15 17.88 -8.04 -2.76
N PRO A 16 18.21 -7.15 -3.72
CA PRO A 16 18.43 -7.58 -5.10
C PRO A 16 19.57 -8.61 -5.16
N PRO A 17 19.41 -9.73 -5.89
CA PRO A 17 20.44 -10.76 -5.98
C PRO A 17 21.79 -10.18 -6.43
N GLY A 18 22.91 -10.65 -5.84
CA GLY A 18 24.26 -10.16 -6.15
C GLY A 18 24.60 -10.03 -7.65
N PRO A 19 24.23 -10.99 -8.52
CA PRO A 19 24.39 -10.85 -9.97
C PRO A 19 23.66 -9.64 -10.58
N ARG A 20 22.47 -9.28 -10.06
CA ARG A 20 21.71 -8.10 -10.52
C ARG A 20 22.41 -6.80 -10.12
N LEU A 21 22.97 -6.73 -8.91
CA LEU A 21 23.78 -5.59 -8.46
C LEU A 21 25.01 -5.38 -9.36
N ARG A 22 25.74 -6.46 -9.68
CA ARG A 22 26.89 -6.37 -10.60
C ARG A 22 26.50 -5.86 -11.99
N ARG A 23 25.36 -6.33 -12.53
CA ARG A 23 24.83 -5.86 -13.83
C ARG A 23 24.45 -4.39 -13.78
N LEU A 24 23.77 -3.95 -12.72
CA LEU A 24 23.40 -2.54 -12.54
C LEU A 24 24.66 -1.64 -12.48
N LEU A 25 25.70 -2.08 -11.77
CA LEU A 25 26.99 -1.38 -11.72
C LEU A 25 27.70 -1.36 -13.08
N ALA A 26 27.63 -2.44 -13.87
CA ALA A 26 28.21 -2.48 -15.20
C ALA A 26 27.50 -1.49 -16.16
N LEU A 27 26.17 -1.47 -16.13
CA LEU A 27 25.36 -0.50 -16.89
C LEU A 27 25.64 0.94 -16.45
N SER A 28 25.88 1.14 -15.15
CA SER A 28 26.24 2.45 -14.62
C SER A 28 27.61 2.90 -15.12
N ARG A 29 28.63 2.03 -15.08
CA ARG A 29 29.96 2.31 -15.65
C ARG A 29 29.93 2.54 -17.16
N ALA A 30 29.04 1.86 -17.88
CA ALA A 30 28.84 2.05 -19.32
C ALA A 30 28.05 3.33 -19.67
N GLY A 31 27.59 4.10 -18.68
CA GLY A 31 26.82 5.33 -18.88
C GLY A 31 25.34 5.12 -19.24
N VAL A 32 24.87 3.87 -19.32
CA VAL A 32 23.47 3.53 -19.63
C VAL A 32 22.55 3.84 -18.46
N VAL A 33 23.03 3.64 -17.22
CA VAL A 33 22.30 3.97 -15.99
C VAL A 33 23.04 5.07 -15.23
N ARG A 34 22.31 6.11 -14.82
CA ARG A 34 22.86 7.18 -13.97
C ARG A 34 22.02 7.31 -12.71
N PHE A 35 22.69 7.36 -11.56
CA PHE A 35 22.04 7.55 -10.27
C PHE A 35 21.85 9.04 -9.99
N VAL A 36 20.63 9.44 -9.61
CA VAL A 36 20.29 10.85 -9.31
C VAL A 36 20.71 11.23 -7.88
N GLY A 37 20.63 10.27 -6.94
CA GLY A 37 20.91 10.45 -5.52
C GLY A 37 19.79 9.86 -4.64
N ALA A 38 20.01 9.84 -3.33
CA ALA A 38 18.99 9.45 -2.35
C ALA A 38 17.87 10.50 -2.27
N ASP A 39 16.67 10.09 -1.84
CA ASP A 39 15.54 11.02 -1.65
C ASP A 39 15.26 11.89 -2.89
N MET A 40 15.29 11.26 -4.07
CA MET A 40 15.09 11.94 -5.35
C MET A 40 13.68 12.53 -5.45
N THR A 41 13.61 13.78 -5.91
CA THR A 41 12.38 14.48 -6.30
C THR A 41 12.33 14.64 -7.81
N VAL A 42 11.14 14.44 -8.38
CA VAL A 42 10.87 14.70 -9.81
C VAL A 42 9.78 15.75 -9.91
N THR A 43 10.01 16.79 -10.71
CA THR A 43 9.02 17.84 -11.03
C THR A 43 8.71 17.80 -12.52
N ALA A 44 7.45 18.04 -12.88
CA ALA A 44 7.04 18.23 -14.27
C ALA A 44 7.12 19.71 -14.65
N ASP A 45 7.72 20.00 -15.80
CA ASP A 45 7.72 21.30 -16.46
C ASP A 45 6.76 21.22 -17.64
N HIS A 46 5.54 21.72 -17.43
CA HIS A 46 4.46 21.61 -18.41
C HIS A 46 4.66 22.51 -19.62
N GLU A 47 5.38 23.62 -19.49
CA GLU A 47 5.66 24.52 -20.61
C GLU A 47 6.67 23.92 -21.57
N ARG A 48 7.72 23.27 -21.03
CA ARG A 48 8.77 22.64 -21.84
C ARG A 48 8.47 21.17 -22.18
N GLY A 49 7.45 20.58 -21.56
CA GLY A 49 7.11 19.15 -21.74
C GLY A 49 8.20 18.21 -21.21
N LEU A 50 8.86 18.57 -20.11
CA LEU A 50 9.99 17.83 -19.54
C LEU A 50 9.74 17.42 -18.09
N PHE A 51 10.40 16.36 -17.66
CA PHE A 51 10.55 15.99 -16.25
C PHE A 51 11.95 16.34 -15.78
N ARG A 52 12.07 16.95 -14.61
CA ARG A 52 13.35 17.27 -13.96
C ARG A 52 13.49 16.46 -12.68
N ALA A 53 14.51 15.62 -12.62
CA ALA A 53 14.88 14.84 -11.44
C ALA A 53 16.10 15.46 -10.73
N HIS A 54 16.03 15.59 -9.40
CA HIS A 54 17.14 16.08 -8.57
C HIS A 54 17.12 15.41 -7.19
N SER A 55 18.21 15.56 -6.43
CA SER A 55 18.36 14.99 -5.09
C SER A 55 19.12 15.96 -4.19
N ALA A 56 18.69 16.08 -2.93
CA ALA A 56 19.41 16.85 -1.92
C ALA A 56 20.78 16.23 -1.57
N SER A 57 20.96 14.91 -1.79
CA SER A 57 22.24 14.22 -1.55
C SER A 57 23.31 14.54 -2.61
N VAL A 58 22.92 15.13 -3.75
CA VAL A 58 23.84 15.58 -4.80
C VAL A 58 23.47 17.01 -5.23
N PRO A 59 23.77 18.03 -4.40
CA PRO A 59 23.36 19.41 -4.64
C PRO A 59 23.86 19.96 -5.98
N GLY A 60 23.03 20.78 -6.64
CA GLY A 60 23.38 21.44 -7.90
C GLY A 60 23.43 20.50 -9.13
N ARG A 61 23.05 19.23 -8.98
CA ARG A 61 22.89 18.29 -10.11
C ARG A 61 21.42 17.98 -10.33
N TYR A 62 21.03 17.94 -11.60
CA TYR A 62 19.71 17.49 -12.04
C TYR A 62 19.82 16.76 -13.38
N THR A 63 18.75 16.06 -13.76
CA THR A 63 18.60 15.47 -15.09
C THR A 63 17.22 15.80 -15.63
N GLU A 64 17.16 16.17 -16.90
CA GLU A 64 15.91 16.41 -17.63
C GLU A 64 15.65 15.25 -18.61
N ALA A 65 14.38 14.88 -18.76
CA ALA A 65 13.94 13.87 -19.72
C ALA A 65 12.52 14.18 -20.21
N ALA A 66 12.21 13.86 -21.47
CA ALA A 66 10.86 14.03 -22.03
C ALA A 66 9.86 12.98 -21.53
N ALA A 67 10.33 11.89 -20.92
CA ALA A 67 9.50 10.81 -20.42
C ALA A 67 9.96 10.36 -19.03
N LEU A 68 8.99 10.03 -18.19
CA LEU A 68 9.18 9.45 -16.87
C LEU A 68 8.51 8.07 -16.83
N VAL A 69 9.27 7.05 -16.48
CA VAL A 69 8.74 5.71 -16.16
C VAL A 69 8.84 5.53 -14.65
N GLU A 70 7.69 5.47 -13.98
CA GLU A 70 7.60 5.19 -12.56
C GLU A 70 7.31 3.70 -12.34
N ALA A 71 8.24 3.00 -11.70
CA ALA A 71 8.12 1.57 -11.38
C ALA A 71 7.97 1.31 -9.88
N ARG A 72 7.91 2.36 -9.04
CA ARG A 72 7.63 2.24 -7.62
C ARG A 72 6.14 1.99 -7.41
N LEU A 73 5.82 1.07 -6.51
CA LEU A 73 4.46 0.93 -6.01
C LEU A 73 4.10 2.17 -5.19
N PRO A 74 2.95 2.81 -5.45
CA PRO A 74 2.51 3.94 -4.63
C PRO A 74 2.27 3.49 -3.20
N ALA A 75 2.45 4.41 -2.25
CA ALA A 75 2.07 4.15 -0.87
C ALA A 75 0.57 3.75 -0.81
N PRO A 76 0.19 2.77 0.02
CA PRO A 76 -1.19 2.34 0.18
C PRO A 76 -2.01 3.45 0.84
N THR A 77 -2.60 4.34 0.06
CA THR A 77 -3.44 5.43 0.57
C THR A 77 -4.76 5.52 -0.19
N VAL A 78 -5.86 5.66 0.55
CA VAL A 78 -7.18 5.92 -0.04
C VAL A 78 -7.39 7.41 -0.39
N ASP A 79 -6.55 8.32 0.12
CA ASP A 79 -6.66 9.78 -0.13
C ASP A 79 -6.45 10.15 -1.59
N ARG A 80 -5.56 9.44 -2.27
CA ARG A 80 -5.09 9.77 -3.62
C ARG A 80 -5.54 8.75 -4.66
N SER A 81 -6.57 7.96 -4.33
CA SER A 81 -7.12 6.99 -5.27
C SER A 81 -7.90 7.69 -6.38
N ALA A 82 -7.62 7.33 -7.63
CA ALA A 82 -8.43 7.74 -8.78
C ALA A 82 -9.66 6.84 -9.00
N ASP A 83 -9.74 5.71 -8.28
CA ASP A 83 -10.85 4.76 -8.38
C ASP A 83 -12.15 5.36 -7.77
N PRO A 84 -13.26 5.43 -8.52
CA PRO A 84 -14.50 6.03 -8.03
C PRO A 84 -15.09 5.33 -6.80
N LEU A 85 -14.98 4.00 -6.72
CA LEU A 85 -15.49 3.22 -5.58
C LEU A 85 -14.68 3.53 -4.32
N LEU A 86 -13.36 3.55 -4.42
CA LEU A 86 -12.49 3.89 -3.29
C LEU A 86 -12.63 5.35 -2.85
N ARG A 87 -12.91 6.27 -3.78
CA ARG A 87 -13.23 7.66 -3.46
C ARG A 87 -14.56 7.78 -2.71
N ALA A 88 -15.59 7.08 -3.16
CA ALA A 88 -16.88 7.05 -2.47
C ALA A 88 -16.72 6.45 -1.06
N LEU A 89 -16.00 5.32 -0.96
CA LEU A 89 -15.65 4.71 0.33
C LEU A 89 -14.97 5.71 1.28
N ARG A 90 -14.01 6.47 0.77
CA ARG A 90 -13.29 7.46 1.61
C ARG A 90 -14.19 8.60 2.11
N ALA A 91 -15.29 8.91 1.43
CA ALA A 91 -16.23 9.92 1.93
C ALA A 91 -17.00 9.44 3.18
N GLU A 92 -17.16 8.13 3.33
CA GLU A 92 -17.99 7.52 4.38
C GLU A 92 -17.18 6.78 5.45
N ALA A 93 -15.88 6.56 5.21
CA ALA A 93 -15.01 5.82 6.10
C ALA A 93 -13.98 6.72 6.81
N GLY A 94 -13.63 6.34 8.04
CA GLY A 94 -12.49 6.87 8.76
C GLY A 94 -11.17 6.46 8.09
N ALA A 95 -10.17 7.32 8.19
CA ALA A 95 -8.82 7.02 7.74
C ALA A 95 -7.79 7.61 8.69
N THR A 96 -6.66 6.92 8.82
CA THR A 96 -5.52 7.40 9.62
C THR A 96 -4.79 8.53 8.90
N PRO A 97 -3.96 9.34 9.61
CA PRO A 97 -3.11 10.35 8.96
C PRO A 97 -2.15 9.80 7.90
N ALA A 98 -1.84 8.50 7.95
CA ALA A 98 -1.03 7.80 6.95
C ALA A 98 -1.83 7.37 5.70
N GLY A 99 -3.13 7.66 5.66
CA GLY A 99 -4.04 7.35 4.55
C GLY A 99 -4.56 5.91 4.53
N LEU A 100 -4.44 5.18 5.65
CA LEU A 100 -4.98 3.82 5.80
C LEU A 100 -6.44 3.87 6.19
N LEU A 101 -7.23 2.94 5.65
CA LEU A 101 -8.63 2.77 6.00
C LEU A 101 -8.74 2.30 7.47
N ALA A 102 -9.54 3.00 8.26
CA ALA A 102 -9.79 2.62 9.65
C ALA A 102 -10.73 1.41 9.69
N VAL A 103 -10.32 0.35 10.37
CA VAL A 103 -11.13 -0.87 10.55
C VAL A 103 -11.14 -1.32 12.00
N ASP A 104 -12.21 -2.01 12.39
CA ASP A 104 -12.28 -2.70 13.66
C ASP A 104 -11.21 -3.80 13.70
N PRO A 105 -10.30 -3.82 14.69
CA PRO A 105 -9.20 -4.78 14.73
C PRO A 105 -9.66 -6.22 15.00
N ASP A 106 -10.86 -6.40 15.57
CA ASP A 106 -11.36 -7.73 15.93
C ASP A 106 -11.96 -8.46 14.72
N ASP A 107 -12.61 -7.73 13.81
CA ASP A 107 -13.35 -8.35 12.70
C ASP A 107 -13.21 -7.67 11.33
N GLY A 108 -12.45 -6.58 11.23
CA GLY A 108 -12.17 -5.90 9.97
C GLY A 108 -13.33 -5.09 9.40
N ARG A 109 -14.39 -4.81 10.17
CA ARG A 109 -15.44 -3.87 9.74
C ARG A 109 -14.86 -2.49 9.53
N VAL A 110 -15.22 -1.85 8.42
CA VAL A 110 -14.81 -0.46 8.13
C VAL A 110 -15.42 0.46 9.18
N LEU A 111 -14.62 1.32 9.78
CA LEU A 111 -15.08 2.33 10.72
C LEU A 111 -15.49 3.61 9.97
N ASP A 112 -16.56 4.25 10.39
CA ASP A 112 -16.92 5.59 9.93
C ASP A 112 -15.99 6.66 10.57
N PRO A 113 -16.07 7.94 10.18
CA PRO A 113 -15.27 9.02 10.78
C PRO A 113 -15.50 9.23 12.28
N THR A 114 -16.58 8.68 12.85
CA THR A 114 -16.89 8.72 14.27
C THR A 114 -16.38 7.49 15.03
N GLY A 115 -15.75 6.54 14.33
CA GLY A 115 -15.22 5.30 14.88
C GLY A 115 -16.26 4.18 15.01
N ARG A 116 -17.45 4.31 14.42
CA ARG A 116 -18.48 3.25 14.48
C ARG A 116 -18.26 2.21 13.37
N PRO A 117 -18.30 0.90 13.68
CA PRO A 117 -18.20 -0.14 12.66
C PRO A 117 -19.41 -0.14 11.72
N HIS A 118 -19.15 -0.13 10.42
CA HIS A 118 -20.17 -0.28 9.40
C HIS A 118 -20.78 -1.69 9.48
N PRO A 119 -22.13 -1.84 9.42
CA PRO A 119 -22.79 -3.11 9.73
C PRO A 119 -22.51 -4.23 8.73
N ARG A 120 -22.07 -3.90 7.50
CA ARG A 120 -21.96 -4.84 6.39
C ARG A 120 -20.76 -4.62 5.47
N LEU A 121 -19.80 -3.80 5.89
CA LEU A 121 -18.64 -3.45 5.07
C LEU A 121 -17.39 -3.84 5.82
N PHE A 122 -16.55 -4.62 5.15
CA PHE A 122 -15.35 -5.21 5.72
C PHE A 122 -14.18 -4.91 4.80
N ALA A 123 -13.01 -4.66 5.38
CA ALA A 123 -11.78 -4.45 4.65
C ALA A 123 -10.61 -5.14 5.37
N LEU A 124 -9.73 -5.73 4.57
CA LEU A 124 -8.57 -6.49 5.05
C LEU A 124 -7.35 -6.15 4.20
N GLY A 125 -6.17 -6.37 4.77
CA GLY A 125 -4.90 -6.30 4.05
C GLY A 125 -4.11 -5.00 4.26
N PRO A 126 -3.09 -4.75 3.43
CA PRO A 126 -2.07 -3.72 3.72
C PRO A 126 -2.58 -2.28 3.65
N HIS A 127 -3.80 -2.07 3.19
CA HIS A 127 -4.44 -0.75 3.08
C HIS A 127 -5.29 -0.38 4.31
N THR A 128 -5.43 -1.28 5.29
CA THR A 128 -6.10 -1.01 6.57
C THR A 128 -5.10 -0.67 7.67
N ASP A 129 -5.58 -0.09 8.77
CA ASP A 129 -4.79 0.21 9.97
C ASP A 129 -4.66 -0.99 10.93
N ALA A 130 -5.56 -1.97 10.86
CA ALA A 130 -5.41 -3.26 11.54
C ALA A 130 -4.92 -4.36 10.58
N ARG A 131 -3.61 -4.61 10.57
CA ARG A 131 -2.96 -5.58 9.67
C ARG A 131 -2.50 -6.82 10.43
N ALA A 132 -2.78 -8.00 9.88
CA ALA A 132 -2.11 -9.21 10.33
C ALA A 132 -0.58 -9.08 10.21
N SER A 133 0.11 -9.48 11.25
CA SER A 133 1.57 -9.53 11.28
C SER A 133 2.10 -10.83 10.68
N GLY A 134 3.31 -10.77 10.12
CA GLY A 134 4.00 -11.90 9.51
C GLY A 134 3.83 -11.97 7.99
N ALA A 135 4.96 -12.08 7.28
CA ALA A 135 4.96 -12.11 5.82
C ALA A 135 4.43 -13.43 5.25
N PHE A 136 4.64 -14.55 5.96
CA PHE A 136 4.28 -15.89 5.48
C PHE A 136 3.65 -16.71 6.61
N ALA A 137 2.54 -17.37 6.30
CA ALA A 137 1.95 -18.36 7.19
C ALA A 137 2.85 -19.59 7.25
N ARG A 138 3.20 -20.03 8.46
CA ARG A 138 3.91 -21.30 8.66
C ARG A 138 2.89 -22.44 8.71
N PRO A 139 3.20 -23.61 8.14
CA PRO A 139 2.34 -24.79 8.27
C PRO A 139 2.04 -25.09 9.74
N GLY A 140 0.77 -25.36 10.06
CA GLY A 140 0.33 -25.79 11.39
C GLY A 140 0.27 -24.73 12.50
N THR A 141 0.51 -23.44 12.20
CA THR A 141 0.63 -22.42 13.27
C THR A 141 -0.60 -21.54 13.49
N ASN A 142 -1.70 -21.76 12.75
CA ASN A 142 -2.86 -20.85 12.73
C ASN A 142 -2.42 -19.37 12.66
N ALA A 143 -1.73 -19.01 11.57
CA ALA A 143 -1.02 -17.73 11.44
C ALA A 143 -1.94 -16.51 11.67
N PRO A 144 -1.40 -15.34 12.08
CA PRO A 144 -2.21 -14.16 12.37
C PRO A 144 -3.19 -13.77 11.25
N ALA A 145 -2.78 -13.89 9.98
CA ALA A 145 -3.65 -13.63 8.83
C ALA A 145 -4.84 -14.59 8.74
N PHE A 146 -4.67 -15.86 9.13
CA PHE A 146 -5.78 -16.82 9.16
C PHE A 146 -6.78 -16.46 10.25
N ARG A 147 -6.30 -16.14 11.47
CA ARG A 147 -7.18 -15.73 12.57
C ARG A 147 -7.97 -14.47 12.23
N GLN A 148 -7.32 -13.48 11.60
CA GLN A 148 -7.98 -12.26 11.15
C GLN A 148 -9.06 -12.57 10.11
N ASN A 149 -8.73 -13.36 9.08
CA ASN A 149 -9.69 -13.74 8.04
C ASN A 149 -10.86 -14.55 8.60
N ASP A 150 -10.61 -15.46 9.55
CA ASP A 150 -11.64 -16.26 10.20
C ASP A 150 -12.60 -15.40 11.04
N ALA A 151 -12.07 -14.39 11.75
CA ALA A 151 -12.88 -13.46 12.52
C ALA A 151 -13.77 -12.60 11.60
N THR A 152 -13.20 -12.06 10.52
CA THR A 152 -13.96 -11.32 9.49
C THR A 152 -15.01 -12.19 8.83
N ALA A 153 -14.67 -13.43 8.45
CA ALA A 153 -15.62 -14.36 7.84
C ALA A 153 -16.78 -14.66 8.80
N ARG A 154 -16.50 -14.87 10.08
CA ARG A 154 -17.52 -15.09 11.11
C ARG A 154 -18.44 -13.87 11.25
N ALA A 155 -17.89 -12.66 11.32
CA ALA A 155 -18.67 -11.44 11.42
C ALA A 155 -19.54 -11.20 10.17
N ALA A 156 -19.00 -11.43 8.97
CA ALA A 156 -19.74 -11.35 7.72
C ALA A 156 -20.91 -12.35 7.68
N LEU A 157 -20.67 -13.61 8.08
CA LEU A 157 -21.71 -14.64 8.13
C LEU A 157 -22.80 -14.32 9.17
N LEU A 158 -22.44 -13.76 10.33
CA LEU A 158 -23.40 -13.30 11.33
C LEU A 158 -24.25 -12.13 10.80
N ALA A 159 -23.63 -11.17 10.13
CA ALA A 159 -24.33 -10.05 9.50
C ALA A 159 -25.31 -10.53 8.42
N LEU A 160 -24.90 -11.50 7.59
CA LEU A 160 -25.77 -12.11 6.57
C LEU A 160 -26.95 -12.85 7.18
N ARG A 161 -26.74 -13.59 8.28
CA ARG A 161 -27.83 -14.29 9.01
C ARG A 161 -28.87 -13.33 9.58
N ALA A 162 -28.45 -12.12 9.93
CA ALA A 162 -29.35 -11.08 10.45
C ALA A 162 -30.14 -10.34 9.36
N LEU A 163 -29.82 -10.57 8.07
CA LEU A 163 -30.58 -9.96 6.99
C LEU A 163 -31.97 -10.61 6.89
N PRO A 164 -33.04 -9.81 6.74
CA PRO A 164 -34.36 -10.36 6.47
C PRO A 164 -34.31 -11.13 5.14
N VAL A 165 -34.88 -12.33 5.12
CA VAL A 165 -35.09 -13.09 3.89
C VAL A 165 -36.00 -12.25 3.00
N ARG A 166 -35.51 -11.84 1.84
CA ARG A 166 -36.32 -11.15 0.84
C ARG A 166 -37.36 -12.16 0.36
N ALA A 167 -38.63 -11.96 0.70
CA ALA A 167 -39.71 -12.76 0.12
C ALA A 167 -39.61 -12.65 -1.40
N ALA A 168 -39.59 -13.78 -2.10
CA ALA A 168 -39.69 -13.79 -3.55
C ALA A 168 -40.98 -13.04 -3.94
N PRO A 169 -40.96 -12.19 -4.99
CA PRO A 169 -42.20 -11.59 -5.47
C PRO A 169 -43.14 -12.73 -5.86
N GLY A 170 -44.28 -12.84 -5.18
CA GLY A 170 -45.32 -13.81 -5.49
C GLY A 170 -45.80 -13.58 -6.92
N GLY A 171 -45.86 -14.67 -7.70
CA GLY A 171 -46.45 -14.69 -9.05
C GLY A 171 -47.97 -14.74 -9.02
#